data_AF-X1M116-F1
#
_entry.id   AF-X1M116-F1
#
_cell.length_a   1.000
_cell.length_b   1.000
_cell.length_c   1.000
_cell.angle_alpha   90.00
_cell.angle_beta   90.00
_cell.angle_gamma   90.00
#
_symmetry.space_group_name_H-M   'P 1'
#
loop_
_entity.id
_entity.type
_entity.pdbx_description
1 polymer ?
#
loop_
_entity_poly.entity_id
_entity_poly.type
_entity_poly.pdbx_seq_one_letter_code
_entity_poly.pdbx_strand_id
1 'polypeptide(L)'
;WVKYFDNWEICDQCCMNLFWRTHFANQKAVEWCGREEEYVKRGGFALIACLARKNKKAEDALYENFLPIIKREADDNRKYVKKSANWALRNIGKRNQYLNRKAIETAREIQKIDSKSAKWIASDAIRELIGEKIQKRLKGKEIK
;
A
#
# COMPACT_ATOMS: atom_id res chain seq x y z
N TRP A 1 -17.01 12.06 -6.28
CA TRP A 1 -16.15 11.13 -7.04
C TRP A 1 -16.14 9.75 -6.41
N VAL A 2 -15.42 9.50 -5.31
CA VAL A 2 -15.34 8.14 -4.74
C VAL A 2 -16.66 7.52 -4.27
N LYS A 3 -17.69 8.34 -4.00
CA LYS A 3 -19.06 7.86 -3.69
C LYS A 3 -19.72 7.05 -4.82
N TYR A 4 -19.21 7.16 -6.05
CA TYR A 4 -19.70 6.42 -7.22
C TYR A 4 -18.83 5.21 -7.56
N PHE A 5 -17.89 4.85 -6.70
CA PHE A 5 -17.12 3.62 -6.89
C PHE A 5 -17.99 2.42 -6.51
N ASP A 6 -18.45 1.69 -7.52
CA ASP A 6 -19.27 0.50 -7.39
C ASP A 6 -18.51 -0.80 -7.71
N ASN A 7 -17.29 -0.68 -8.23
CA ASN A 7 -16.43 -1.81 -8.54
C ASN A 7 -14.95 -1.47 -8.33
N TRP A 8 -14.16 -2.52 -8.13
CA TRP A 8 -12.74 -2.43 -7.83
C TRP A 8 -11.89 -1.88 -9.00
N GLU A 9 -12.34 -2.06 -10.24
CA GLU A 9 -11.61 -1.65 -11.44
C GLU A 9 -11.64 -0.13 -11.63
N ILE A 10 -12.82 0.49 -11.49
CA ILE A 10 -12.97 1.96 -11.53
C ILE A 10 -12.10 2.61 -10.45
N CYS A 11 -12.06 2.03 -9.25
CA CYS A 11 -11.19 2.49 -8.16
C CYS A 11 -9.74 2.55 -8.61
N ASP A 12 -9.23 1.43 -9.12
CA ASP A 12 -7.82 1.27 -9.48
C ASP A 12 -7.47 2.16 -10.66
N GLN A 13 -8.32 2.22 -11.70
CA GLN A 13 -8.10 3.07 -12.88
C GLN A 13 -8.09 4.56 -12.52
N CYS A 14 -9.03 5.01 -11.69
CA CYS A 14 -9.06 6.39 -11.22
C CYS A 14 -7.80 6.73 -10.40
N CYS A 15 -7.35 5.81 -9.54
CA CYS A 15 -6.12 5.99 -8.75
C CYS A 15 -4.86 5.99 -9.60
N MET A 16 -4.77 5.10 -10.61
CA MET A 16 -3.60 4.91 -11.45
C MET A 16 -3.42 6.01 -12.51
N ASN A 17 -4.52 6.61 -12.97
CA ASN A 17 -4.49 7.56 -14.07
C ASN A 17 -4.67 9.02 -13.63
N LEU A 18 -5.52 9.26 -12.61
CA LEU A 18 -5.94 10.60 -12.23
C LEU A 18 -5.48 11.00 -10.82
N PHE A 19 -5.94 10.32 -9.78
CA PHE A 19 -5.85 10.85 -8.41
C PHE A 19 -4.43 11.01 -7.90
N TRP A 20 -3.49 10.13 -8.27
CA TRP A 20 -2.10 10.24 -7.82
C TRP A 20 -1.39 11.52 -8.28
N ARG A 21 -1.89 12.17 -9.34
CA ARG A 21 -1.33 13.42 -9.90
C ARG A 21 -1.83 14.66 -9.16
N THR A 22 -2.85 14.52 -8.33
CA THR A 22 -3.48 15.65 -7.64
C THR A 22 -2.66 16.06 -6.41
N HIS A 23 -2.68 17.35 -6.07
CA HIS A 23 -2.04 17.86 -4.85
C HIS A 23 -2.69 17.29 -3.57
N PHE A 24 -3.93 16.80 -3.66
CA PHE A 24 -4.69 16.21 -2.56
C PHE A 24 -4.43 14.70 -2.36
N ALA A 25 -3.64 14.07 -3.23
CA ALA A 25 -3.51 12.61 -3.29
C ALA A 25 -3.12 12.00 -1.93
N ASN A 26 -2.15 12.59 -1.24
CA ASN A 26 -1.68 12.09 0.05
C ASN A 26 -2.76 12.18 1.12
N GLN A 27 -3.41 13.34 1.24
CA GLN A 27 -4.48 13.56 2.21
C GLN A 27 -5.66 12.62 1.95
N LYS A 28 -6.06 12.48 0.68
CA LYS A 28 -7.17 11.60 0.29
C LYS A 28 -6.84 10.13 0.45
N ALA A 29 -5.60 9.72 0.25
CA ALA A 29 -5.16 8.37 0.55
C ALA A 29 -5.40 8.02 2.03
N VAL A 30 -4.99 8.90 2.95
CA VAL A 30 -5.22 8.72 4.41
C VAL A 30 -6.71 8.72 4.74
N GLU A 31 -7.46 9.71 4.26
CA GLU A 31 -8.89 9.86 4.52
C GLU A 31 -9.67 8.63 4.05
N TRP A 32 -9.41 8.16 2.84
CA TRP A 32 -10.16 7.05 2.24
C TRP A 32 -9.85 5.73 2.93
N CYS A 33 -8.62 5.48 3.39
CA CYS A 33 -8.28 4.26 4.12
C CYS A 33 -9.08 4.09 5.42
N GLY A 34 -9.65 5.16 6.00
CA GLY A 34 -10.48 5.10 7.20
C GLY A 34 -11.99 4.99 6.94
N ARG A 35 -12.42 4.78 5.70
CA ARG A 35 -13.85 4.81 5.32
C ARG A 35 -14.53 3.46 5.43
N GLU A 36 -15.80 3.45 5.84
CA GLU A 36 -16.56 2.20 5.91
C GLU A 36 -16.92 1.65 4.53
N GLU A 37 -17.08 2.51 3.53
CA GLU A 37 -17.45 2.08 2.18
C GLU A 37 -16.29 1.29 1.52
N GLU A 38 -16.55 0.02 1.17
CA GLU A 38 -15.51 -0.93 0.73
C GLU A 38 -14.63 -0.39 -0.40
N TYR A 39 -15.25 0.17 -1.43
CA TYR A 39 -14.55 0.68 -2.61
C TYR A 39 -13.86 2.03 -2.37
N VAL A 40 -14.37 2.84 -1.43
CA VAL A 40 -13.68 4.06 -1.00
C VAL A 40 -12.42 3.66 -0.23
N LYS A 41 -12.53 2.73 0.73
CA LYS A 41 -11.39 2.20 1.49
C LYS A 41 -10.36 1.53 0.58
N ARG A 42 -10.80 0.71 -0.38
CA ARG A 42 -9.94 0.14 -1.42
C ARG A 42 -9.22 1.25 -2.19
N GLY A 43 -9.95 2.28 -2.62
CA GLY A 43 -9.40 3.44 -3.33
C GLY A 43 -8.28 4.13 -2.56
N GLY A 44 -8.41 4.24 -1.23
CA GLY A 44 -7.34 4.76 -0.36
C GLY A 44 -6.04 3.97 -0.50
N PHE A 45 -6.08 2.65 -0.33
CA PHE A 45 -4.89 1.80 -0.46
C PHE A 45 -4.36 1.74 -1.90
N ALA A 46 -5.24 1.71 -2.89
CA ALA A 46 -4.86 1.78 -4.30
C ALA A 46 -4.10 3.08 -4.59
N LEU A 47 -4.54 4.21 -4.04
CA LEU A 47 -3.88 5.49 -4.18
C LEU A 47 -2.49 5.48 -3.52
N ILE A 48 -2.35 4.89 -2.33
CA ILE A 48 -1.03 4.69 -1.69
C ILE A 48 -0.10 3.89 -2.59
N ALA A 49 -0.58 2.78 -3.15
CA ALA A 49 0.22 1.94 -4.06
C ALA A 49 0.67 2.73 -5.32
N CYS A 50 -0.23 3.55 -5.87
CA CYS A 50 0.05 4.40 -7.03
C CYS A 50 1.10 5.47 -6.71
N LEU A 51 0.96 6.16 -5.59
CA LEU A 51 1.93 7.14 -5.09
C LEU A 51 3.31 6.48 -4.92
N ALA A 52 3.36 5.31 -4.25
CA ALA A 52 4.60 4.58 -4.04
C ALA A 52 5.28 4.16 -5.35
N ARG A 53 4.53 3.88 -6.41
CA ARG A 53 5.09 3.51 -7.72
C ARG A 53 5.48 4.71 -8.59
N LYS A 54 4.71 5.80 -8.54
CA LYS A 54 4.77 6.89 -9.53
C LYS A 54 5.42 8.17 -8.99
N ASN A 55 5.24 8.48 -7.70
CA ASN A 55 5.81 9.69 -7.11
C ASN A 55 7.27 9.46 -6.70
N LYS A 56 8.17 9.66 -7.67
CA LYS A 56 9.63 9.47 -7.50
C LYS A 56 10.30 10.57 -6.67
N LYS A 57 9.66 11.73 -6.52
CA LYS A 57 10.23 12.90 -5.81
C LYS A 57 9.86 12.96 -4.33
N ALA A 58 8.80 12.25 -3.92
CA ALA A 58 8.42 12.21 -2.52
C ALA A 58 9.46 11.49 -1.65
N GLU A 59 9.72 12.10 -0.50
CA GLU A 59 10.58 11.59 0.56
C GLU A 59 10.03 10.29 1.16
N ASP A 60 10.94 9.52 1.77
CA ASP A 60 10.59 8.25 2.39
C ASP A 60 9.66 8.41 3.59
N ALA A 61 9.78 9.52 4.33
CA ALA A 61 8.94 9.85 5.48
C ALA A 61 7.44 9.84 5.14
N LEU A 62 7.07 10.27 3.93
CA LEU A 62 5.68 10.21 3.46
C LEU A 62 5.16 8.76 3.46
N TYR A 63 5.97 7.82 3.01
CA TYR A 63 5.57 6.42 2.90
C TYR A 63 5.62 5.69 4.23
N GLU A 64 6.52 6.09 5.13
CA GLU A 64 6.49 5.63 6.51
C GLU A 64 5.17 5.98 7.20
N ASN A 65 4.65 7.19 6.98
CA ASN A 65 3.36 7.61 7.53
C ASN A 65 2.17 6.76 7.05
N PHE A 66 2.29 6.08 5.91
CA PHE A 66 1.25 5.15 5.43
C PHE A 66 1.32 3.76 6.09
N LEU A 67 2.48 3.33 6.61
CA LEU A 67 2.65 1.98 7.18
C LEU A 67 1.76 1.73 8.41
N PRO A 68 1.65 2.64 9.40
CA PRO A 68 0.73 2.47 10.51
C PRO A 68 -0.73 2.36 10.07
N ILE A 69 -1.13 3.07 9.01
CA ILE A 69 -2.50 3.03 8.47
C ILE A 69 -2.79 1.66 7.88
N ILE A 70 -1.87 1.11 7.08
CA ILE A 70 -2.00 -0.23 6.51
C ILE A 70 -2.11 -1.28 7.63
N LYS A 71 -1.29 -1.15 8.68
CA LYS A 71 -1.34 -2.06 9.83
C LYS A 71 -2.68 -1.98 10.56
N ARG A 72 -3.17 -0.77 10.84
CA ARG A 72 -4.44 -0.54 11.55
C ARG A 72 -5.61 -1.22 10.87
N GLU A 73 -5.63 -1.22 9.54
CA GLU A 73 -6.74 -1.72 8.72
C GLU A 73 -6.50 -3.16 8.18
N ALA A 74 -5.44 -3.83 8.63
CA ALA A 74 -5.04 -5.12 8.06
C ALA A 74 -5.97 -6.29 8.42
N ASP A 75 -6.83 -6.11 9.43
CA ASP A 75 -7.80 -7.11 9.88
C ASP A 75 -9.08 -7.15 9.02
N ASP A 76 -9.27 -6.17 8.13
CA ASP A 76 -10.42 -6.07 7.25
C ASP A 76 -10.54 -7.30 6.33
N ASN A 77 -11.62 -8.06 6.50
CA ASN A 77 -11.82 -9.32 5.80
C ASN A 77 -12.38 -9.18 4.38
N ARG A 78 -12.75 -7.97 3.97
CA ARG A 78 -13.28 -7.71 2.64
C ARG A 78 -12.20 -7.94 1.58
N LYS A 79 -12.53 -8.82 0.63
CA LYS A 79 -11.61 -9.33 -0.40
C LYS A 79 -10.88 -8.21 -1.13
N TYR A 80 -11.59 -7.15 -1.49
CA TYR A 80 -11.02 -6.06 -2.28
C TYR A 80 -10.17 -5.11 -1.43
N VAL A 81 -10.56 -4.85 -0.18
CA VAL A 81 -9.79 -4.03 0.77
C VAL A 81 -8.46 -4.71 1.08
N LYS A 82 -8.47 -5.97 1.56
CA LYS A 82 -7.23 -6.67 1.95
C LYS A 82 -6.24 -6.81 0.79
N LYS A 83 -6.72 -7.01 -0.44
CA LYS A 83 -5.89 -7.07 -1.64
C LYS A 83 -5.20 -5.72 -1.90
N SER A 84 -5.94 -4.62 -1.77
CA SER A 84 -5.37 -3.28 -1.96
C SER A 84 -4.41 -2.89 -0.83
N ALA A 85 -4.68 -3.26 0.42
CA ALA A 85 -3.78 -3.04 1.55
C ALA A 85 -2.43 -3.77 1.35
N ASN A 86 -2.48 -5.05 0.96
CA ASN A 86 -1.28 -5.80 0.58
C ASN A 86 -0.57 -5.18 -0.65
N TRP A 87 -1.32 -4.70 -1.64
CA TRP A 87 -0.74 -4.02 -2.79
C TRP A 87 0.00 -2.74 -2.40
N ALA A 88 -0.56 -1.93 -1.50
CA ALA A 88 0.08 -0.73 -0.95
C ALA A 88 1.37 -1.07 -0.22
N LEU A 89 1.32 -2.01 0.72
CA LEU A 89 2.47 -2.43 1.54
C LEU A 89 3.66 -2.86 0.67
N ARG A 90 3.39 -3.69 -0.33
CA ARG A 90 4.42 -4.20 -1.24
C ARG A 90 4.99 -3.10 -2.13
N ASN A 91 4.19 -2.15 -2.60
CA ASN A 91 4.71 -1.06 -3.41
C ASN A 91 5.56 -0.09 -2.61
N ILE A 92 5.22 0.19 -1.35
CA ILE A 92 6.08 0.95 -0.42
C ILE A 92 7.43 0.24 -0.29
N GLY A 93 7.42 -1.05 0.08
CA GLY A 93 8.66 -1.82 0.26
C GLY A 93 9.49 -2.05 -1.01
N LYS A 94 8.93 -1.75 -2.20
CA LYS A 94 9.63 -1.86 -3.49
C LYS A 94 10.32 -0.57 -3.92
N ARG A 95 10.19 0.52 -3.17
CA ARG A 95 10.75 1.84 -3.54
C ARG A 95 12.27 1.85 -3.46
N ASN A 96 12.81 1.57 -2.27
CA ASN A 96 14.23 1.55 -1.93
C ASN A 96 14.47 0.57 -0.75
N GLN A 97 15.73 0.40 -0.35
CA GLN A 97 16.08 -0.54 0.73
C GLN A 97 15.58 -0.12 2.10
N TYR A 98 15.58 1.18 2.39
CA TYR A 98 15.10 1.70 3.67
C TYR A 98 13.61 1.37 3.88
N LEU A 99 12.76 1.74 2.91
CA LEU A 99 11.34 1.42 2.93
C LEU A 99 11.05 -0.08 2.81
N ASN A 100 11.94 -0.86 2.17
CA ASN A 100 11.83 -2.32 2.16
C ASN A 100 11.90 -2.89 3.57
N ARG A 101 12.89 -2.46 4.37
CA ARG A 101 13.04 -2.88 5.77
C ARG A 101 11.80 -2.48 6.59
N LYS A 102 11.38 -1.22 6.51
CA LYS A 102 10.20 -0.71 7.22
C LYS A 102 8.91 -1.46 6.85
N ALA A 103 8.71 -1.76 5.56
CA ALA A 103 7.55 -2.53 5.11
C ALA A 103 7.58 -3.99 5.59
N ILE A 104 8.76 -4.63 5.65
CA ILE A 104 8.90 -5.99 6.20
C ILE A 104 8.66 -6.00 7.72
N GLU A 105 9.20 -5.03 8.45
CA GLU A 105 8.94 -4.84 9.89
C GLU A 105 7.44 -4.71 10.15
N THR A 106 6.78 -3.80 9.42
CA THR A 106 5.33 -3.61 9.49
C THR A 106 4.57 -4.90 9.15
N ALA A 107 4.99 -5.63 8.11
CA ALA A 107 4.35 -6.90 7.75
C ALA A 107 4.50 -7.96 8.86
N ARG A 108 5.64 -8.03 9.54
CA ARG A 108 5.84 -8.93 10.69
C ARG A 108 4.95 -8.55 11.89
N GLU A 109 4.71 -7.27 12.10
CA GLU A 109 3.75 -6.82 13.11
C GLU A 109 2.31 -7.18 12.73
N ILE A 110 1.91 -6.98 11.47
CA ILE A 110 0.61 -7.38 10.94
C ILE A 110 0.40 -8.89 11.10
N GLN A 111 1.46 -9.70 10.92
CA GLN A 111 1.38 -11.16 11.05
C GLN A 111 0.93 -11.62 12.44
N LYS A 112 1.15 -10.81 13.48
CA LYS A 112 0.77 -11.10 14.87
C LYS A 112 -0.71 -10.81 15.17
N ILE A 113 -1.42 -10.14 14.27
CA ILE A 113 -2.85 -9.85 14.42
C ILE A 113 -3.62 -11.13 14.14
N ASP A 114 -4.58 -11.47 15.02
CA ASP A 114 -5.41 -12.66 14.85
C ASP A 114 -6.55 -12.44 13.84
N SER A 115 -6.16 -12.23 12.58
CA SER A 115 -7.08 -12.14 11.44
C SER A 115 -6.53 -12.93 10.27
N LYS A 116 -7.42 -13.66 9.58
CA LYS A 116 -7.08 -14.38 8.33
C LYS A 116 -6.54 -13.41 7.27
N SER A 117 -7.08 -12.20 7.23
CA SER A 117 -6.67 -11.18 6.25
C SER A 117 -5.32 -10.60 6.60
N ALA A 118 -5.07 -10.29 7.88
CA ALA A 118 -3.77 -9.82 8.34
C ALA A 118 -2.65 -10.83 8.06
N LYS A 119 -2.86 -12.10 8.45
CA LYS A 119 -1.90 -13.19 8.20
C LYS A 119 -1.60 -13.34 6.70
N TRP A 120 -2.60 -13.24 5.84
CA TRP A 120 -2.43 -13.30 4.38
C TRP A 120 -1.65 -12.09 3.82
N ILE A 121 -2.02 -10.86 4.22
CA ILE A 121 -1.35 -9.62 3.79
C ILE A 121 0.13 -9.69 4.15
N ALA A 122 0.44 -10.05 5.39
CA ALA A 122 1.79 -10.14 5.91
C ALA A 122 2.63 -11.18 5.18
N SER A 123 2.12 -12.41 5.07
CA SER A 123 2.85 -13.53 4.48
C SER A 123 3.18 -13.29 3.00
N ASP A 124 2.21 -12.76 2.23
CA ASP A 124 2.44 -12.43 0.83
C ASP A 124 3.43 -11.26 0.68
N ALA A 125 3.30 -10.21 1.49
CA ALA A 125 4.19 -9.06 1.43
C ALA A 125 5.63 -9.44 1.81
N ILE A 126 5.83 -10.19 2.89
CA ILE A 126 7.17 -10.65 3.32
C ILE A 126 7.80 -11.49 2.21
N ARG A 127 7.08 -12.51 1.70
CA ARG A 127 7.57 -13.40 0.64
C ARG A 127 8.04 -12.62 -0.59
N GLU A 128 7.24 -11.64 -1.04
CA GLU A 128 7.62 -10.86 -2.22
C GLU A 128 8.78 -9.90 -1.95
N LEU A 129 8.77 -9.22 -0.80
CA LEU A 129 9.76 -8.18 -0.48
C LEU A 129 11.16 -8.76 -0.20
N ILE A 130 11.25 -9.95 0.39
CA ILE A 130 12.53 -10.65 0.60
C ILE A 130 13.00 -11.40 -0.65
N GLY A 131 12.13 -11.59 -1.64
CA GLY A 131 12.44 -12.36 -2.84
C GLY A 131 13.63 -11.81 -3.61
N GLU A 132 14.46 -12.69 -4.14
CA GLU A 132 15.73 -12.33 -4.78
C GLU A 132 15.59 -11.25 -5.86
N LYS A 133 14.53 -11.32 -6.67
CA LYS A 133 14.26 -10.35 -7.74
C LYS A 133 14.13 -8.93 -7.19
N ILE A 134 13.44 -8.76 -6.06
CA ILE A 134 13.27 -7.46 -5.42
C ILE A 134 14.59 -7.03 -4.77
N GLN A 135 15.25 -7.93 -4.04
CA GLN A 135 16.52 -7.64 -3.36
C GLN A 135 17.63 -7.23 -4.35
N LYS A 136 17.82 -7.98 -5.45
CA LYS A 136 18.77 -7.65 -6.53
C LYS A 136 18.47 -6.26 -7.13
N ARG A 137 17.20 -5.96 -7.41
CA ARG A 137 16.77 -4.65 -7.95
C ARG A 137 17.03 -3.50 -6.98
N LEU A 138 16.83 -3.72 -5.68
CA LEU A 138 17.04 -2.68 -4.66
C LEU A 138 18.52 -2.43 -4.37
N LYS A 139 19.37 -3.46 -4.40
CA LYS A 139 20.84 -3.32 -4.34
C LYS A 139 21.38 -2.53 -5.52
N GLY A 140 20.92 -2.84 -6.74
CA GLY A 140 21.34 -2.12 -7.94
C GLY A 140 20.94 -0.63 -7.99
N LYS A 141 20.01 -0.19 -7.14
CA LYS A 141 19.64 1.23 -7.00
C LYS A 141 20.53 2.01 -6.03
N GLU A 142 21.22 1.34 -5.13
CA GLU A 142 22.10 1.96 -4.13
C GLU A 142 23.48 2.28 -4.71
N ILE A 143 23.87 1.56 -5.76
CA ILE A 143 25.16 1.71 -6.45
C ILE A 143 25.13 2.88 -7.48
N LYS A 144 23.96 3.47 -7.74
CA LYS A 144 23.77 4.61 -8.66
C LYS A 144 23.52 5.89 -7.91
#